data_AF-A0A2W6XPM0-F1
#
_entry.id   AF-A0A2W6XPM0-F1
#
_cell.length_a   1.000
_cell.length_b   1.000
_cell.length_c   1.000
_cell.angle_alpha   90.00
_cell.angle_beta   90.00
_cell.angle_gamma   90.00
#
_symmetry.space_group_name_H-M   'P 1'
#
loop_
_entity.id
_entity.type
_entity.pdbx_description
1 polymer ?
#
loop_
_entity_poly.entity_id
_entity_poly.type
_entity_poly.pdbx_seq_one_letter_code
_entity_poly.pdbx_strand_id
1 'polypeptide(L)'
;MKMNKLIVKSQIFIIVFFSINFLYSQLRPTAIFGDYNNYWTSQNNTSTYVTAQDTNNLLGITVGGVTYSTGVNNARLTANGISYTNESYRAFPVSFNTLSTGQNFLIGIPRYVNGVIQNQTNTPSLSCDTSLGYYLRDGINGLDLSTAVFNIPKQDLVFNVNVLADINPNCISDEIPDIIVTQVGEPSTSFDVFKFTDVNGNTIGTQKEVNFSTVSPSGKALWSFYYAGNCPHNYNSGSGFSGTTRDVRVLTFKLSDFGITLANYTSAVKFVQVLSGDSDVAFSAYSTNSLSLYCLENPITSGTALDTKLGITSLGRAGSEASTDNWPMVRKGGWLALESNKKPFVISRVTTAGLANITNPVEGMMVYDTTENCLKVYVNSTVGWRCYNKKTCP
;
A
#
# COMPACT_ATOMS: atom_id res chain seq x y z
N MET A 1 67.10 -56.08 27.37
CA MET A 1 65.64 -55.90 27.19
C MET A 1 65.23 -54.65 27.95
N LYS A 2 65.23 -53.48 27.29
CA LYS A 2 64.80 -52.19 27.86
C LYS A 2 63.77 -51.59 26.89
N MET A 3 62.55 -51.43 27.39
CA MET A 3 61.38 -50.93 26.68
C MET A 3 61.47 -49.40 26.54
N ASN A 4 61.47 -48.89 25.32
CA ASN A 4 61.34 -47.46 25.03
C ASN A 4 59.85 -47.06 25.12
N LYS A 5 59.53 -46.12 26.02
CA LYS A 5 58.21 -45.46 26.10
C LYS A 5 58.10 -44.40 25.00
N LEU A 6 57.13 -44.54 24.10
CA LEU A 6 56.66 -43.48 23.22
C LEU A 6 55.90 -42.42 24.04
N ILE A 7 56.27 -41.16 23.87
CA ILE A 7 55.51 -39.99 24.34
C ILE A 7 54.66 -39.50 23.17
N VAL A 8 53.33 -39.65 23.26
CA VAL A 8 52.38 -39.07 22.31
C VAL A 8 52.01 -37.67 22.81
N LYS A 9 52.37 -36.64 22.06
CA LYS A 9 51.90 -35.26 22.29
C LYS A 9 50.46 -35.14 21.79
N SER A 10 49.51 -34.97 22.70
CA SER A 10 48.12 -34.63 22.38
C SER A 10 48.06 -33.15 21.95
N GLN A 11 47.77 -32.89 20.68
CA GLN A 11 47.40 -31.56 20.21
C GLN A 11 45.89 -31.38 20.36
N ILE A 12 45.50 -30.45 21.23
CA ILE A 12 44.11 -30.02 21.42
C ILE A 12 43.76 -29.09 20.25
N PHE A 13 42.91 -29.57 19.34
CA PHE A 13 42.30 -28.77 18.29
C PHE A 13 41.10 -28.03 18.88
N ILE A 14 41.23 -26.72 19.10
CA ILE A 14 40.11 -25.87 19.52
C ILE A 14 39.28 -25.55 18.27
N ILE A 15 38.13 -26.20 18.15
CA ILE A 15 37.10 -25.86 17.16
C ILE A 15 36.39 -24.61 17.68
N VAL A 16 36.71 -23.46 17.09
CA VAL A 16 35.95 -22.22 17.27
C VAL A 16 34.64 -22.38 16.52
N PHE A 17 33.54 -22.60 17.25
CA PHE A 17 32.19 -22.49 16.71
C PHE A 17 31.97 -21.02 16.30
N PHE A 18 32.09 -20.73 15.00
CA PHE A 18 31.49 -19.54 14.43
C PHE A 18 29.97 -19.69 14.53
N SER A 19 29.34 -18.92 15.41
CA SER A 19 27.91 -18.70 15.37
C SER A 19 27.58 -18.03 14.05
N ILE A 20 27.06 -18.82 13.11
CA ILE A 20 26.43 -18.30 11.90
C ILE A 20 25.16 -17.60 12.39
N ASN A 21 25.23 -16.28 12.56
CA ASN A 21 24.04 -15.46 12.67
C ASN A 21 23.32 -15.60 11.33
N PHE A 22 22.25 -16.40 11.30
CA PHE A 22 21.31 -16.36 10.19
C PHE A 22 20.73 -14.95 10.16
N LEU A 23 21.22 -14.12 9.24
CA LEU A 23 20.58 -12.87 8.88
C LEU A 23 19.27 -13.25 8.19
N TYR A 24 18.17 -13.23 8.93
CA TYR A 24 16.85 -13.37 8.35
C TYR A 24 16.60 -12.15 7.46
N SER A 25 16.30 -12.39 6.17
CA SER A 25 15.98 -11.31 5.23
C SER A 25 14.61 -10.68 5.42
N GLN A 26 13.81 -11.22 6.35
CA GLN A 26 12.55 -10.64 6.81
C GLN A 26 12.70 -10.24 8.28
N LEU A 27 12.42 -8.99 8.60
CA LEU A 27 12.49 -8.50 9.96
C LEU A 27 11.09 -8.20 10.49
N ARG A 28 10.71 -8.88 11.57
CA ARG A 28 9.59 -8.47 12.42
C ARG A 28 10.05 -7.26 13.25
N PRO A 29 9.37 -6.11 13.20
CA PRO A 29 9.66 -5.01 14.10
C PRO A 29 9.59 -5.46 15.56
N THR A 30 10.53 -5.01 16.39
CA THR A 30 10.52 -5.30 17.82
C THR A 30 9.43 -4.52 18.56
N ALA A 31 9.01 -3.39 18.00
CA ALA A 31 7.85 -2.63 18.41
C ALA A 31 7.18 -1.99 17.18
N ILE A 32 5.86 -1.81 17.28
CA ILE A 32 5.07 -0.98 16.38
C ILE A 32 4.21 -0.04 17.23
N PHE A 33 3.99 1.16 16.71
CA PHE A 33 3.26 2.23 17.38
C PHE A 33 2.04 2.57 16.55
N GLY A 34 0.94 2.88 17.22
CA GLY A 34 -0.35 3.15 16.62
C GLY A 34 -1.07 4.29 17.32
N ASP A 35 -2.22 4.68 16.79
CA ASP A 35 -2.95 5.86 17.22
C ASP A 35 -4.29 5.54 17.88
N TYR A 36 -4.62 4.26 18.04
CA TYR A 36 -5.79 3.78 18.78
C TYR A 36 -5.80 4.32 20.22
N ASN A 37 -6.96 4.83 20.64
CA ASN A 37 -7.20 5.43 21.95
C ASN A 37 -6.11 6.46 22.36
N ASN A 38 -5.87 7.41 21.45
CA ASN A 38 -4.81 8.43 21.50
C ASN A 38 -3.38 7.93 21.31
N TYR A 39 -3.03 6.74 21.77
CA TYR A 39 -1.72 6.14 21.56
C TYR A 39 -1.77 4.65 21.87
N TRP A 40 -1.23 3.87 20.93
CA TRP A 40 -1.12 2.43 21.05
C TRP A 40 0.31 2.00 20.79
N THR A 41 0.78 0.99 21.52
CA THR A 41 2.09 0.42 21.30
C THR A 41 2.00 -1.09 21.46
N SER A 42 2.72 -1.81 20.62
CA SER A 42 2.91 -3.24 20.78
C SER A 42 3.93 -3.60 21.86
N GLN A 43 4.52 -2.61 22.53
CA GLN A 43 5.62 -2.82 23.46
C GLN A 43 5.19 -3.75 24.60
N ASN A 44 5.64 -5.00 24.49
CA ASN A 44 6.24 -5.77 25.58
C ASN A 44 6.79 -7.13 25.10
N ASN A 45 6.62 -7.54 23.83
CA ASN A 45 6.93 -8.92 23.39
C ASN A 45 6.33 -9.99 24.32
N THR A 46 5.30 -9.64 25.10
CA THR A 46 4.50 -10.54 25.90
C THR A 46 3.35 -11.04 25.03
N SER A 47 2.77 -12.18 25.38
CA SER A 47 1.57 -12.70 24.72
C SER A 47 0.32 -11.82 24.91
N THR A 48 0.43 -10.73 25.68
CA THR A 48 -0.63 -9.82 26.10
C THR A 48 -0.51 -8.45 25.43
N TYR A 49 -0.92 -8.37 24.17
CA TYR A 49 -1.07 -7.10 23.46
C TYR A 49 -2.33 -6.36 23.90
N VAL A 50 -2.29 -5.02 23.92
CA VAL A 50 -3.52 -4.21 23.98
C VAL A 50 -4.28 -4.45 22.67
N THR A 51 -5.50 -4.96 22.75
CA THR A 51 -6.34 -5.16 21.57
C THR A 51 -6.93 -3.83 21.11
N ALA A 52 -6.59 -3.38 19.90
CA ALA A 52 -7.24 -2.25 19.25
C ALA A 52 -8.70 -2.62 18.91
N GLN A 53 -9.65 -1.73 19.19
CA GLN A 53 -11.07 -1.98 18.95
C GLN A 53 -11.72 -0.96 18.02
N ASP A 54 -10.98 0.10 17.68
CA ASP A 54 -11.31 1.17 16.73
C ASP A 54 -10.12 1.32 15.77
N THR A 55 -10.18 2.26 14.83
CA THR A 55 -9.08 2.60 13.92
C THR A 55 -7.74 2.71 14.65
N ASN A 56 -6.69 2.14 14.02
CA ASN A 56 -5.34 2.13 14.56
C ASN A 56 -4.32 2.29 13.43
N ASN A 57 -4.05 3.54 13.04
CA ASN A 57 -3.05 3.85 12.03
C ASN A 57 -1.64 3.60 12.57
N LEU A 58 -0.81 2.88 11.81
CA LEU A 58 0.59 2.62 12.15
C LEU A 58 1.38 3.95 12.12
N LEU A 59 1.87 4.38 13.28
CA LEU A 59 2.63 5.63 13.48
C LEU A 59 4.14 5.45 13.34
N GLY A 60 4.65 4.27 13.67
CA GLY A 60 6.09 3.99 13.64
C GLY A 60 6.41 2.53 13.88
N ILE A 61 7.63 2.15 13.52
CA ILE A 61 8.15 0.79 13.63
C ILE A 61 9.57 0.82 14.21
N THR A 62 9.92 -0.12 15.08
CA THR A 62 11.29 -0.29 15.60
C THR A 62 11.95 -1.49 14.94
N VAL A 63 13.00 -1.24 14.17
CA VAL A 63 13.80 -2.26 13.46
C VAL A 63 15.27 -2.01 13.75
N GLY A 64 16.02 -3.06 14.10
CA GLY A 64 17.44 -2.91 14.44
C GLY A 64 17.73 -1.99 15.63
N GLY A 65 16.76 -1.79 16.53
CA GLY A 65 16.87 -0.86 17.66
C GLY A 65 16.61 0.61 17.32
N VAL A 66 16.34 0.95 16.06
CA VAL A 66 15.98 2.30 15.61
C VAL A 66 14.48 2.34 15.34
N THR A 67 13.82 3.39 15.83
CA THR A 67 12.42 3.66 15.50
C THR A 67 12.35 4.57 14.29
N TYR A 68 11.57 4.17 13.29
CA TYR A 68 11.27 4.95 12.09
C TYR A 68 9.80 5.40 12.16
N SER A 69 9.55 6.70 11.98
CA SER A 69 8.18 7.21 11.91
C SER A 69 7.54 6.86 10.57
N THR A 70 6.22 6.65 10.52
CA THR A 70 5.52 6.43 9.25
C THR A 70 5.09 7.70 8.54
N GLY A 71 5.19 8.86 9.19
CA GLY A 71 4.65 10.13 8.69
C GLY A 71 3.13 10.28 8.90
N VAL A 72 2.46 9.32 9.55
CA VAL A 72 1.04 9.41 9.88
C VAL A 72 0.78 10.48 10.93
N ASN A 73 1.50 10.42 12.06
CA ASN A 73 1.36 11.39 13.15
C ASN A 73 2.62 11.44 14.03
N ASN A 74 3.68 12.06 13.52
CA ASN A 74 4.97 12.17 14.20
C ASN A 74 4.87 12.97 15.53
N ALA A 75 3.95 13.93 15.60
CA ALA A 75 3.70 14.71 16.82
C ALA A 75 3.21 13.82 17.98
N ARG A 76 2.40 12.80 17.68
CA ARG A 76 1.90 11.84 18.67
C ARG A 76 2.99 10.92 19.20
N LEU A 77 3.95 10.53 18.37
CA LEU A 77 5.16 9.82 18.83
C LEU A 77 5.99 10.68 19.79
N THR A 78 6.25 11.94 19.41
CA THR A 78 7.00 12.89 20.25
C THR A 78 6.30 13.16 21.58
N ALA A 79 4.98 13.35 21.56
CA ALA A 79 4.18 13.57 22.78
C ALA A 79 4.21 12.39 23.75
N ASN A 80 4.47 11.17 23.26
CA ASN A 80 4.63 9.96 24.06
C ASN A 80 6.10 9.59 24.32
N GLY A 81 7.04 10.51 24.10
CA GLY A 81 8.45 10.32 24.43
C GLY A 81 9.20 9.34 23.53
N ILE A 82 8.67 9.03 22.34
CA ILE A 82 9.33 8.14 21.39
C ILE A 82 10.30 8.95 20.53
N SER A 83 11.59 8.62 20.63
CA SER A 83 12.62 9.08 19.69
C SER A 83 12.53 8.28 18.40
N TYR A 84 12.60 8.97 17.25
CA TYR A 84 12.51 8.33 15.93
C TYR A 84 13.36 9.04 14.88
N THR A 85 13.73 8.30 13.84
CA THR A 85 14.17 8.82 12.56
C THR A 85 12.94 9.16 11.72
N ASN A 86 12.92 10.34 11.10
CA ASN A 86 11.84 10.74 10.21
C ASN A 86 11.86 9.90 8.94
N GLU A 87 10.83 9.09 8.78
CA GLU A 87 10.50 8.40 7.54
C GLU A 87 9.04 8.69 7.14
N SER A 88 8.67 8.27 5.93
CA SER A 88 7.33 8.47 5.39
C SER A 88 6.93 7.26 4.56
N TYR A 89 5.88 6.57 4.99
CA TYR A 89 5.36 5.38 4.34
C TYR A 89 3.93 5.60 3.85
N ARG A 90 3.59 4.92 2.76
CA ARG A 90 2.23 4.89 2.20
C ARG A 90 1.88 3.48 1.77
N ALA A 91 0.63 3.08 1.94
CA ALA A 91 0.13 1.85 1.34
C ALA A 91 0.26 1.91 -0.18
N PHE A 92 0.58 0.78 -0.78
CA PHE A 92 0.52 0.64 -2.22
C PHE A 92 -0.91 0.89 -2.73
N PRO A 93 -1.08 1.53 -3.90
CA PRO A 93 -2.39 1.59 -4.54
C PRO A 93 -2.78 0.17 -4.93
N VAL A 94 -3.88 -0.34 -4.36
CA VAL A 94 -4.34 -1.69 -4.60
C VAL A 94 -5.62 -1.68 -5.42
N SER A 95 -5.60 -2.42 -6.53
CA SER A 95 -6.80 -2.81 -7.25
C SER A 95 -6.74 -4.32 -7.47
N PHE A 96 -7.79 -5.05 -7.09
CA PHE A 96 -7.93 -6.45 -7.47
C PHE A 96 -9.37 -6.73 -7.90
N ASN A 97 -9.52 -7.61 -8.88
CA ASN A 97 -10.79 -7.99 -9.48
C ASN A 97 -11.11 -9.43 -9.06
N THR A 98 -11.46 -9.65 -7.79
CA THR A 98 -11.85 -10.99 -7.31
C THR A 98 -13.33 -11.21 -7.56
N LEU A 99 -13.67 -12.35 -8.19
CA LEU A 99 -15.07 -12.81 -8.37
C LEU A 99 -15.47 -13.87 -7.32
N SER A 100 -14.70 -14.01 -6.25
CA SER A 100 -14.98 -15.03 -5.22
C SER A 100 -16.24 -14.68 -4.44
N THR A 101 -17.16 -15.64 -4.39
CA THR A 101 -18.36 -15.61 -3.53
C THR A 101 -18.19 -16.51 -2.30
N GLY A 102 -16.96 -16.86 -1.95
CA GLY A 102 -16.65 -17.71 -0.81
C GLY A 102 -17.14 -17.08 0.50
N GLN A 103 -17.77 -17.88 1.36
CA GLN A 103 -18.32 -17.39 2.64
C GLN A 103 -17.24 -17.02 3.67
N ASN A 104 -16.01 -17.48 3.47
CA ASN A 104 -14.83 -17.12 4.25
C ASN A 104 -14.06 -15.94 3.67
N PHE A 105 -14.41 -15.43 2.48
CA PHE A 105 -13.82 -14.22 1.92
C PHE A 105 -14.52 -12.99 2.52
N LEU A 106 -13.81 -12.24 3.37
CA LEU A 106 -14.43 -11.26 4.27
C LEU A 106 -13.75 -9.89 4.19
N ILE A 107 -14.55 -8.84 4.39
CA ILE A 107 -14.07 -7.52 4.78
C ILE A 107 -14.06 -7.49 6.30
N GLY A 108 -12.94 -7.13 6.91
CA GLY A 108 -12.86 -6.83 8.32
C GLY A 108 -12.74 -5.33 8.54
N ILE A 109 -13.55 -4.81 9.46
CA ILE A 109 -13.48 -3.43 9.96
C ILE A 109 -13.34 -3.46 11.49
N PRO A 110 -12.91 -2.37 12.15
CA PRO A 110 -12.82 -2.38 13.60
C PRO A 110 -14.20 -2.58 14.25
N ARG A 111 -14.20 -3.16 15.45
CA ARG A 111 -15.44 -3.44 16.19
C ARG A 111 -16.23 -2.17 16.52
N TYR A 112 -15.55 -1.06 16.72
CA TYR A 112 -16.14 0.25 16.90
C TYR A 112 -15.62 1.19 15.82
N VAL A 113 -16.50 2.05 15.32
CA VAL A 113 -16.14 3.16 14.44
C VAL A 113 -16.77 4.40 15.05
N ASN A 114 -15.95 5.37 15.45
CA ASN A 114 -16.41 6.58 16.14
C ASN A 114 -17.28 6.27 17.38
N GLY A 115 -16.89 5.24 18.14
CA GLY A 115 -17.62 4.78 19.34
C GLY A 115 -18.91 3.99 19.05
N VAL A 116 -19.31 3.81 17.79
CA VAL A 116 -20.48 3.00 17.41
C VAL A 116 -20.05 1.58 17.12
N ILE A 117 -20.66 0.62 17.82
CA ILE A 117 -20.41 -0.80 17.61
C ILE A 117 -20.87 -1.23 16.21
N GLN A 118 -20.02 -1.97 15.50
CA GLN A 118 -20.28 -2.49 14.16
C GLN A 118 -20.90 -3.87 14.26
N ASN A 119 -22.22 -3.99 14.19
CA ASN A 119 -22.94 -5.26 14.32
C ASN A 119 -24.16 -5.31 13.37
N GLN A 120 -24.88 -6.42 13.34
CA GLN A 120 -26.06 -6.60 12.48
C GLN A 120 -27.16 -5.54 12.70
N THR A 121 -27.22 -4.90 13.87
CA THR A 121 -28.23 -3.88 14.19
C THR A 121 -27.79 -2.49 13.74
N ASN A 122 -26.55 -2.11 14.02
CA ASN A 122 -26.04 -0.76 13.82
C ASN A 122 -25.46 -0.56 12.41
N THR A 123 -24.87 -1.62 11.86
CA THR A 123 -24.23 -1.62 10.53
C THR A 123 -24.53 -2.97 9.86
N PRO A 124 -25.76 -3.19 9.38
CA PRO A 124 -26.18 -4.48 8.80
C PRO A 124 -25.43 -4.84 7.52
N SER A 125 -24.88 -3.85 6.80
CA SER A 125 -24.10 -4.04 5.58
C SER A 125 -23.17 -2.86 5.29
N LEU A 126 -22.16 -3.09 4.43
CA LEU A 126 -21.32 -2.05 3.84
C LEU A 126 -21.70 -1.78 2.38
N SER A 127 -21.48 -0.55 1.91
CA SER A 127 -21.74 -0.14 0.52
C SER A 127 -20.80 -0.82 -0.46
N CYS A 128 -21.28 -1.03 -1.69
CA CYS A 128 -20.49 -1.53 -2.81
C CYS A 128 -19.75 -0.41 -3.56
N ASP A 129 -20.02 0.85 -3.22
CA ASP A 129 -19.33 2.01 -3.81
C ASP A 129 -17.85 2.04 -3.37
N THR A 130 -17.54 1.40 -2.24
CA THR A 130 -16.18 1.24 -1.73
C THR A 130 -15.57 -0.01 -2.32
N SER A 131 -14.55 0.15 -3.17
CA SER A 131 -13.84 -0.99 -3.76
C SER A 131 -13.14 -1.82 -2.67
N LEU A 132 -13.01 -3.13 -2.88
CA LEU A 132 -12.29 -3.97 -1.92
C LEU A 132 -10.82 -3.54 -1.72
N GLY A 133 -10.23 -2.95 -2.76
CA GLY A 133 -8.89 -2.36 -2.69
C GLY A 133 -8.78 -1.18 -1.71
N TYR A 134 -9.88 -0.47 -1.42
CA TYR A 134 -9.91 0.58 -0.39
C TYR A 134 -9.57 0.04 1.00
N TYR A 135 -10.13 -1.12 1.39
CA TYR A 135 -9.86 -1.72 2.70
C TYR A 135 -8.42 -2.21 2.86
N LEU A 136 -7.65 -2.31 1.76
CA LEU A 136 -6.21 -2.60 1.78
C LEU A 136 -5.32 -1.36 1.91
N ARG A 137 -5.93 -0.18 2.06
CA ARG A 137 -5.27 1.13 2.14
C ARG A 137 -6.12 2.13 2.92
N ASP A 138 -6.92 1.66 3.87
CA ASP A 138 -7.75 2.54 4.69
C ASP A 138 -6.87 3.29 5.70
N GLY A 139 -7.41 4.39 6.22
CA GLY A 139 -6.72 5.23 7.19
C GLY A 139 -5.70 6.21 6.59
N ILE A 140 -5.01 6.91 7.49
CA ILE A 140 -4.06 7.96 7.11
C ILE A 140 -2.85 7.30 6.44
N ASN A 141 -2.50 7.79 5.25
CA ASN A 141 -1.51 7.17 4.36
C ASN A 141 -1.80 5.71 3.97
N GLY A 142 -3.01 5.23 4.25
CA GLY A 142 -3.44 3.85 4.04
C GLY A 142 -2.88 2.83 5.02
N LEU A 143 -2.48 3.27 6.22
CA LEU A 143 -1.77 2.44 7.20
C LEU A 143 -2.62 2.02 8.40
N ASP A 144 -3.95 1.88 8.26
CA ASP A 144 -4.81 1.34 9.33
C ASP A 144 -4.57 -0.17 9.51
N LEU A 145 -4.27 -0.57 10.75
CA LEU A 145 -4.07 -1.97 11.15
C LEU A 145 -5.39 -2.67 11.52
N SER A 146 -6.51 -1.95 11.53
CA SER A 146 -7.83 -2.44 11.99
C SER A 146 -8.84 -2.62 10.86
N THR A 147 -8.42 -2.45 9.61
CA THR A 147 -9.20 -2.69 8.40
C THR A 147 -8.42 -3.63 7.50
N ALA A 148 -9.09 -4.61 6.91
CA ALA A 148 -8.43 -5.62 6.09
C ALA A 148 -9.40 -6.38 5.20
N VAL A 149 -8.85 -7.12 4.25
CA VAL A 149 -9.58 -8.16 3.51
C VAL A 149 -8.98 -9.52 3.86
N PHE A 150 -9.84 -10.45 4.23
CA PHE A 150 -9.49 -11.76 4.78
C PHE A 150 -9.80 -12.90 3.80
N ASN A 151 -8.97 -13.94 3.84
CA ASN A 151 -8.98 -15.10 2.95
C ASN A 151 -9.08 -14.69 1.48
N ILE A 152 -8.22 -13.74 1.09
CA ILE A 152 -8.18 -13.25 -0.28
C ILE A 152 -7.78 -14.42 -1.19
N PRO A 153 -8.58 -14.75 -2.23
CA PRO A 153 -8.25 -15.82 -3.15
C PRO A 153 -6.87 -15.65 -3.75
N LYS A 154 -6.22 -16.78 -4.08
CA LYS A 154 -4.88 -16.78 -4.65
C LYS A 154 -4.84 -15.92 -5.92
N GLN A 155 -4.06 -14.85 -5.85
CA GLN A 155 -3.85 -13.90 -6.95
C GLN A 155 -2.60 -13.07 -6.69
N ASP A 156 -2.17 -12.34 -7.70
CA ASP A 156 -1.07 -11.38 -7.59
C ASP A 156 -1.63 -9.99 -7.30
N LEU A 157 -1.16 -9.35 -6.22
CA LEU A 157 -1.25 -7.91 -6.05
C LEU A 157 -0.02 -7.29 -6.71
N VAL A 158 -0.22 -6.56 -7.80
CA VAL A 158 0.86 -6.00 -8.63
C VAL A 158 0.91 -4.49 -8.47
N PHE A 159 2.07 -3.99 -8.06
CA PHE A 159 2.32 -2.58 -7.81
C PHE A 159 3.41 -2.07 -8.75
N ASN A 160 3.09 -1.05 -9.56
CA ASN A 160 4.05 -0.46 -10.50
C ASN A 160 4.98 0.50 -9.76
N VAL A 161 6.21 0.05 -9.50
CA VAL A 161 7.20 0.78 -8.70
C VAL A 161 8.25 1.52 -9.53
N ASN A 162 8.37 1.21 -10.83
CA ASN A 162 9.34 1.85 -11.71
C ASN A 162 8.87 1.87 -13.18
N VAL A 163 7.73 2.53 -13.44
CA VAL A 163 7.18 2.71 -14.81
C VAL A 163 7.54 4.09 -15.37
N LEU A 164 7.72 5.11 -14.52
CA LEU A 164 8.10 6.49 -14.89
C LEU A 164 8.83 7.28 -13.75
N ALA A 165 9.25 6.64 -12.65
CA ALA A 165 10.05 7.21 -11.56
C ALA A 165 10.73 6.09 -10.76
N ASP A 166 12.00 6.32 -10.42
CA ASP A 166 12.97 5.27 -10.09
C ASP A 166 12.88 4.77 -8.64
N ILE A 167 13.34 3.54 -8.42
CA ILE A 167 13.86 3.13 -7.11
C ILE A 167 15.03 4.06 -6.79
N ASN A 168 15.00 4.73 -5.64
CA ASN A 168 16.07 5.62 -5.22
C ASN A 168 17.34 4.79 -4.94
N PRO A 169 18.42 4.94 -5.73
CA PRO A 169 19.61 4.11 -5.59
C PRO A 169 20.31 4.28 -4.23
N ASN A 170 20.13 5.42 -3.56
CA ASN A 170 20.72 5.68 -2.24
C ASN A 170 20.04 4.89 -1.12
N CYS A 171 18.80 4.43 -1.33
CA CYS A 171 18.04 3.67 -0.34
C CYS A 171 18.26 2.15 -0.46
N ILE A 172 18.85 1.66 -1.56
CA ILE A 172 18.97 0.22 -1.82
C ILE A 172 19.74 -0.52 -0.72
N SER A 173 20.82 0.10 -0.23
CA SER A 173 21.76 -0.49 0.73
C SER A 173 21.78 0.23 2.08
N ASP A 174 20.77 1.04 2.38
CA ASP A 174 20.67 1.64 3.71
C ASP A 174 20.13 0.60 4.74
N GLU A 175 19.98 1.03 5.99
CA GLU A 175 19.42 0.20 7.07
C GLU A 175 17.96 0.56 7.39
N ILE A 176 17.31 1.29 6.48
CA ILE A 176 15.94 1.76 6.63
C ILE A 176 15.01 0.76 5.95
N PRO A 177 13.90 0.35 6.57
CA PRO A 177 12.97 -0.53 5.90
C PRO A 177 12.30 0.15 4.70
N ASP A 178 12.30 -0.49 3.55
CA ASP A 178 11.73 0.07 2.31
C ASP A 178 10.29 -0.39 2.07
N ILE A 179 9.95 -1.58 2.53
CA ILE A 179 8.64 -2.22 2.36
C ILE A 179 8.12 -2.66 3.72
N ILE A 180 6.83 -2.42 3.96
CA ILE A 180 6.09 -2.95 5.11
C ILE A 180 4.98 -3.84 4.55
N VAL A 181 4.82 -5.03 5.10
CA VAL A 181 3.70 -5.92 4.75
C VAL A 181 3.00 -6.35 6.01
N THR A 182 1.70 -6.59 5.89
CA THR A 182 0.87 -7.05 7.00
C THR A 182 0.26 -8.41 6.71
N GLN A 183 0.04 -9.17 7.78
CA GLN A 183 -0.88 -10.28 7.81
C GLN A 183 -1.67 -10.19 9.11
N VAL A 184 -2.99 -10.08 9.02
CA VAL A 184 -3.89 -10.11 10.18
C VAL A 184 -4.51 -11.50 10.31
N GLY A 185 -5.46 -11.67 11.23
CA GLY A 185 -6.21 -12.92 11.29
C GLY A 185 -5.43 -14.11 11.87
N GLU A 186 -5.75 -15.28 11.33
CA GLU A 186 -5.19 -16.58 11.71
C GLU A 186 -4.60 -17.24 10.45
N PRO A 187 -3.38 -16.86 10.06
CA PRO A 187 -2.79 -17.31 8.80
C PRO A 187 -2.56 -18.82 8.79
N SER A 188 -2.80 -19.45 7.65
CA SER A 188 -2.49 -20.86 7.42
C SER A 188 -0.98 -21.10 7.27
N THR A 189 -0.57 -22.35 7.04
CA THR A 189 0.83 -22.71 6.76
C THR A 189 1.27 -22.37 5.33
N SER A 190 0.36 -21.84 4.51
CA SER A 190 0.65 -21.42 3.14
C SER A 190 1.57 -20.19 3.10
N PHE A 191 2.28 -20.04 1.99
CA PHE A 191 3.27 -18.97 1.82
C PHE A 191 2.72 -17.85 0.95
N ASP A 192 2.85 -16.63 1.45
CA ASP A 192 2.79 -15.45 0.61
C ASP A 192 4.18 -15.22 0.00
N VAL A 193 4.22 -14.76 -1.25
CA VAL A 193 5.49 -14.49 -1.96
C VAL A 193 5.59 -13.04 -2.34
N PHE A 194 6.69 -12.39 -1.94
CA PHE A 194 7.00 -11.00 -2.28
C PHE A 194 8.17 -10.98 -3.25
N LYS A 195 8.08 -10.23 -4.36
CA LYS A 195 9.15 -10.15 -5.35
C LYS A 195 9.09 -8.87 -6.15
N PHE A 196 10.24 -8.46 -6.67
CA PHE A 196 10.30 -7.49 -7.75
C PHE A 196 10.33 -8.20 -9.11
N THR A 197 9.66 -7.64 -10.11
CA THR A 197 9.71 -8.16 -11.48
C THR A 197 9.97 -7.06 -12.50
N ASP A 198 10.46 -7.46 -13.68
CA ASP A 198 10.46 -6.60 -14.85
C ASP A 198 9.05 -6.39 -15.42
N VAL A 199 8.97 -5.62 -16.52
CA VAL A 199 7.71 -5.35 -17.21
C VAL A 199 7.04 -6.63 -17.74
N ASN A 200 7.84 -7.65 -18.08
CA ASN A 200 7.41 -8.93 -18.63
C ASN A 200 7.03 -9.96 -17.55
N GLY A 201 7.25 -9.64 -16.26
CA GLY A 201 6.95 -10.51 -15.13
C GLY A 201 8.11 -11.42 -14.68
N ASN A 202 9.31 -11.25 -15.23
CA ASN A 202 10.49 -12.00 -14.77
C ASN A 202 10.98 -11.43 -13.44
N THR A 203 11.29 -12.27 -12.46
CA THR A 203 11.82 -11.84 -11.16
C THR A 203 13.16 -11.11 -11.32
N ILE A 204 13.28 -9.93 -10.71
CA ILE A 204 14.53 -9.19 -10.56
C ILE A 204 15.04 -9.37 -9.14
N GLY A 205 16.28 -9.83 -8.99
CA GLY A 205 16.84 -10.20 -7.71
C GLY A 205 16.31 -11.56 -7.23
N THR A 206 15.77 -11.60 -6.02
CA THR A 206 15.30 -12.80 -5.32
C THR A 206 13.91 -12.57 -4.73
N GLN A 207 13.07 -13.61 -4.76
CA GLN A 207 11.76 -13.57 -4.09
C GLN A 207 11.88 -13.91 -2.59
N LYS A 208 10.92 -13.44 -1.80
CA LYS A 208 10.78 -13.76 -0.38
C LYS A 208 9.50 -14.52 -0.14
N GLU A 209 9.64 -15.71 0.41
CA GLU A 209 8.51 -16.55 0.80
C GLU A 209 8.32 -16.43 2.30
N VAL A 210 7.09 -16.12 2.73
CA VAL A 210 6.75 -15.92 4.14
C VAL A 210 5.61 -16.85 4.52
N ASN A 211 5.87 -17.75 5.45
CA ASN A 211 4.84 -18.45 6.18
C ASN A 211 4.48 -17.65 7.44
N PHE A 212 3.39 -16.89 7.38
CA PHE A 212 2.97 -16.01 8.46
C PHE A 212 2.51 -16.76 9.72
N SER A 213 2.17 -18.06 9.65
CA SER A 213 1.85 -18.86 10.85
C SER A 213 3.04 -19.00 11.81
N THR A 214 4.26 -18.86 11.28
CA THR A 214 5.51 -18.90 12.07
C THR A 214 5.96 -17.53 12.58
N VAL A 215 5.32 -16.46 12.10
CA VAL A 215 5.65 -15.08 12.49
C VAL A 215 4.90 -14.73 13.77
N SER A 216 5.65 -14.37 14.80
CA SER A 216 5.08 -13.91 16.07
C SER A 216 4.25 -12.63 15.85
N PRO A 217 3.02 -12.54 16.41
CA PRO A 217 2.21 -11.33 16.30
C PRO A 217 2.93 -10.06 16.72
N SER A 218 2.57 -8.96 16.09
CA SER A 218 2.96 -7.58 16.45
C SER A 218 1.87 -6.88 17.25
N GLY A 219 0.65 -7.39 17.28
CA GLY A 219 -0.47 -6.78 17.99
C GLY A 219 -1.74 -7.61 17.90
N LYS A 220 -2.84 -7.05 18.39
CA LYS A 220 -4.18 -7.64 18.30
C LYS A 220 -5.21 -6.58 17.95
N ALA A 221 -6.22 -6.96 17.17
CA ALA A 221 -7.37 -6.12 16.84
C ALA A 221 -8.69 -6.89 17.02
N LEU A 222 -9.75 -6.19 17.40
CA LEU A 222 -11.10 -6.71 17.57
C LEU A 222 -11.93 -6.37 16.33
N TRP A 223 -12.43 -7.39 15.65
CA TRP A 223 -12.97 -7.24 14.29
C TRP A 223 -14.48 -7.43 14.23
N SER A 224 -15.09 -6.73 13.28
CA SER A 224 -16.41 -7.04 12.75
C SER A 224 -16.27 -7.43 11.28
N PHE A 225 -16.89 -8.55 10.88
CA PHE A 225 -16.73 -9.11 9.55
C PHE A 225 -17.99 -8.95 8.70
N TYR A 226 -17.76 -8.73 7.41
CA TYR A 226 -18.77 -8.63 6.36
C TYR A 226 -18.35 -9.53 5.21
N TYR A 227 -19.29 -10.06 4.45
CA TYR A 227 -18.96 -10.88 3.29
C TYR A 227 -18.40 -9.99 2.17
N ALA A 228 -17.17 -10.28 1.72
CA ALA A 228 -16.54 -9.55 0.62
C ALA A 228 -17.10 -9.96 -0.75
N GLY A 229 -17.61 -11.20 -0.85
CA GLY A 229 -18.08 -11.79 -2.10
C GLY A 229 -19.52 -11.48 -2.50
N ASN A 230 -20.25 -10.66 -1.75
CA ASN A 230 -21.61 -10.23 -2.08
C ASN A 230 -21.73 -8.70 -2.04
N CYS A 231 -22.77 -8.17 -2.68
CA CYS A 231 -23.11 -6.76 -2.68
C CYS A 231 -24.63 -6.62 -2.47
N PRO A 232 -25.12 -5.85 -1.48
CA PRO A 232 -24.34 -5.17 -0.42
C PRO A 232 -23.55 -6.17 0.43
N HIS A 233 -22.43 -5.72 0.99
CA HIS A 233 -21.55 -6.53 1.83
C HIS A 233 -22.23 -6.77 3.17
N ASN A 234 -22.99 -7.85 3.29
CA ASN A 234 -23.79 -8.10 4.49
C ASN A 234 -22.93 -8.46 5.69
N TYR A 235 -23.32 -8.02 6.88
CA TYR A 235 -22.67 -8.39 8.14
C TYR A 235 -22.66 -9.92 8.29
N ASN A 236 -21.50 -10.48 8.60
CA ASN A 236 -21.36 -11.89 8.85
C ASN A 236 -21.84 -12.20 10.28
N SER A 237 -23.12 -12.61 10.37
CA SER A 237 -23.76 -13.07 11.60
C SER A 237 -23.49 -14.56 11.91
N GLY A 238 -22.81 -15.28 11.01
CA GLY A 238 -22.53 -16.70 11.17
C GLY A 238 -21.31 -16.97 12.05
N SER A 239 -21.28 -18.16 12.68
CA SER A 239 -20.11 -18.81 13.31
C SER A 239 -19.30 -18.02 14.36
N GLY A 240 -19.78 -16.86 14.82
CA GLY A 240 -19.10 -16.10 15.87
C GLY A 240 -17.78 -15.47 15.43
N PHE A 241 -17.58 -15.23 14.13
CA PHE A 241 -16.38 -14.54 13.64
C PHE A 241 -16.36 -13.07 14.05
N SER A 242 -17.48 -12.36 13.91
CA SER A 242 -17.57 -10.96 14.30
C SER A 242 -17.58 -10.79 15.81
N GLY A 243 -16.93 -9.74 16.31
CA GLY A 243 -16.73 -9.51 17.74
C GLY A 243 -15.60 -10.36 18.34
N THR A 244 -14.68 -10.86 17.52
CA THR A 244 -13.54 -11.66 18.00
C THR A 244 -12.20 -11.00 17.73
N THR A 245 -11.23 -11.33 18.58
CA THR A 245 -9.87 -10.80 18.46
C THR A 245 -9.07 -11.61 17.45
N ARG A 246 -8.28 -10.92 16.63
CA ARG A 246 -7.28 -11.54 15.74
C ARG A 246 -5.93 -10.89 15.91
N ASP A 247 -4.90 -11.67 15.63
CA ASP A 247 -3.53 -11.19 15.64
C ASP A 247 -3.29 -10.23 14.46
N VAL A 248 -2.37 -9.30 14.67
CA VAL A 248 -1.83 -8.40 13.64
C VAL A 248 -0.34 -8.70 13.55
N ARG A 249 0.17 -9.01 12.36
CA ARG A 249 1.59 -9.24 12.08
C ARG A 249 2.08 -8.17 11.12
N VAL A 250 3.22 -7.59 11.43
CA VAL A 250 3.94 -6.66 10.56
C VAL A 250 5.31 -7.26 10.29
N LEU A 251 5.70 -7.28 9.02
CA LEU A 251 7.06 -7.55 8.59
C LEU A 251 7.57 -6.39 7.75
N THR A 252 8.88 -6.24 7.76
CA THR A 252 9.56 -5.19 7.02
C THR A 252 10.70 -5.78 6.21
N PHE A 253 10.95 -5.19 5.04
CA PHE A 253 12.02 -5.59 4.13
C PHE A 253 12.76 -4.37 3.61
N LYS A 254 14.04 -4.54 3.37
CA LYS A 254 14.87 -3.63 2.57
C LYS A 254 14.86 -4.04 1.11
N LEU A 255 15.16 -3.14 0.20
CA LEU A 255 15.34 -3.41 -1.23
C LEU A 255 16.47 -4.43 -1.44
N SER A 256 17.57 -4.28 -0.69
CA SER A 256 18.69 -5.22 -0.69
C SER A 256 18.30 -6.62 -0.23
N ASP A 257 17.27 -6.80 0.61
CA ASP A 257 16.80 -8.12 1.00
C ASP A 257 16.30 -8.89 -0.24
N PHE A 258 15.64 -8.21 -1.17
CA PHE A 258 15.22 -8.78 -2.45
C PHE A 258 16.36 -8.94 -3.45
N GLY A 259 17.62 -8.69 -3.11
CA GLY A 259 18.73 -8.74 -4.06
C GLY A 259 18.66 -7.64 -5.12
N ILE A 260 17.97 -6.53 -4.82
CA ILE A 260 18.04 -5.32 -5.62
C ILE A 260 19.40 -4.65 -5.36
N THR A 261 20.04 -4.22 -6.42
CA THR A 261 21.38 -3.63 -6.43
C THR A 261 21.41 -2.45 -7.39
N LEU A 262 22.47 -1.64 -7.31
CA LEU A 262 22.73 -0.56 -8.28
C LEU A 262 22.82 -1.05 -9.74
N ALA A 263 23.07 -2.34 -9.96
CA ALA A 263 23.17 -2.92 -11.30
C ALA A 263 21.81 -3.35 -11.89
N ASN A 264 20.78 -3.59 -11.07
CA ASN A 264 19.52 -4.19 -11.55
C ASN A 264 18.25 -3.42 -11.17
N TYR A 265 18.32 -2.40 -10.29
CA TYR A 265 17.14 -1.67 -9.81
C TYR A 265 16.31 -1.03 -10.93
N THR A 266 16.94 -0.60 -12.02
CA THR A 266 16.26 -0.01 -13.18
C THR A 266 15.36 -1.01 -13.90
N SER A 267 15.62 -2.31 -13.77
CA SER A 267 14.82 -3.37 -14.35
C SER A 267 13.67 -3.83 -13.43
N ALA A 268 13.69 -3.46 -12.14
CA ALA A 268 12.66 -3.80 -11.17
C ALA A 268 11.46 -2.86 -11.32
N VAL A 269 10.57 -3.15 -12.27
CA VAL A 269 9.41 -2.33 -12.66
C VAL A 269 8.20 -2.51 -11.75
N LYS A 270 8.02 -3.71 -11.20
CA LYS A 270 6.85 -4.07 -10.37
C LYS A 270 7.30 -4.65 -9.05
N PHE A 271 6.62 -4.30 -7.97
CA PHE A 271 6.60 -5.08 -6.73
C PHE A 271 5.34 -5.94 -6.74
N VAL A 272 5.46 -7.23 -6.44
CA VAL A 272 4.37 -8.20 -6.51
C VAL A 272 4.27 -8.95 -5.19
N GLN A 273 3.07 -8.93 -4.60
CA GLN A 273 2.68 -9.83 -3.53
C GLN A 273 1.76 -10.91 -4.11
N VAL A 274 2.25 -12.14 -4.18
CA VAL A 274 1.46 -13.32 -4.53
C VAL A 274 0.78 -13.82 -3.27
N LEU A 275 -0.54 -13.71 -3.23
CA LEU A 275 -1.36 -14.14 -2.11
C LEU A 275 -1.50 -15.66 -2.11
N SER A 276 -1.48 -16.26 -0.93
CA SER A 276 -1.55 -17.72 -0.76
C SER A 276 -2.94 -18.32 -1.04
N GLY A 277 -4.00 -17.51 -0.98
CA GLY A 277 -5.40 -17.96 -0.98
C GLY A 277 -6.07 -17.92 0.39
N ASP A 278 -5.25 -17.86 1.44
CA ASP A 278 -5.66 -17.66 2.84
C ASP A 278 -5.05 -16.35 3.39
N SER A 279 -4.65 -15.44 2.50
CA SER A 279 -4.00 -14.18 2.89
C SER A 279 -5.03 -13.24 3.51
N ASP A 280 -4.64 -12.65 4.64
CA ASP A 280 -5.43 -11.73 5.45
C ASP A 280 -4.67 -10.40 5.50
N VAL A 281 -4.93 -9.51 4.54
CA VAL A 281 -4.09 -8.32 4.32
C VAL A 281 -4.78 -7.08 4.84
N ALA A 282 -4.10 -6.30 5.70
CA ALA A 282 -4.53 -4.94 6.05
C ALA A 282 -3.98 -3.93 5.05
N PHE A 283 -2.67 -3.99 4.80
CA PHE A 283 -2.00 -3.26 3.74
C PHE A 283 -0.63 -3.87 3.42
N SER A 284 -0.11 -3.53 2.25
CA SER A 284 1.32 -3.53 1.94
C SER A 284 1.71 -2.10 1.62
N ALA A 285 2.84 -1.63 2.13
CA ALA A 285 3.27 -0.24 2.06
C ALA A 285 4.75 -0.11 1.67
N TYR A 286 5.12 1.09 1.22
CA TYR A 286 6.46 1.44 0.79
C TYR A 286 6.95 2.72 1.45
N SER A 287 8.27 2.85 1.62
CA SER A 287 8.90 4.13 1.94
C SER A 287 8.86 5.04 0.73
N THR A 288 8.28 6.22 0.91
CA THR A 288 8.21 7.27 -0.10
C THR A 288 9.58 7.91 -0.40
N ASN A 289 10.59 7.65 0.42
CA ASN A 289 11.98 8.02 0.15
C ASN A 289 12.67 7.03 -0.82
N SER A 290 12.25 5.76 -0.78
CA SER A 290 12.84 4.67 -1.54
C SER A 290 12.15 4.44 -2.89
N LEU A 291 10.83 4.58 -2.93
CA LEU A 291 10.00 4.31 -4.10
C LEU A 291 9.04 5.47 -4.40
N SER A 292 8.81 5.74 -5.68
CA SER A 292 7.80 6.70 -6.14
C SER A 292 6.72 5.99 -6.96
N LEU A 293 5.48 6.01 -6.47
CA LEU A 293 4.34 5.37 -7.14
C LEU A 293 3.35 6.38 -7.74
N TYR A 294 2.65 5.92 -8.77
CA TYR A 294 1.57 6.63 -9.43
C TYR A 294 0.26 5.86 -9.17
N CYS A 295 -0.72 6.51 -8.53
CA CYS A 295 -2.03 5.92 -8.22
C CYS A 295 -2.91 5.85 -9.46
N LEU A 296 -2.75 4.83 -10.30
CA LEU A 296 -3.73 4.51 -11.33
C LEU A 296 -4.91 3.83 -10.64
N GLU A 297 -5.92 4.59 -10.19
CA GLU A 297 -7.23 3.96 -10.02
C GLU A 297 -7.64 3.42 -11.37
N ASN A 298 -8.03 2.15 -11.43
CA ASN A 298 -8.64 1.65 -12.64
C ASN A 298 -9.91 2.47 -12.90
N PRO A 299 -10.20 2.87 -14.14
CA PRO A 299 -11.50 3.44 -14.45
C PRO A 299 -12.57 2.46 -13.98
N ILE A 300 -13.64 2.99 -13.38
CA ILE A 300 -14.75 2.22 -12.84
C ILE A 300 -15.17 1.13 -13.85
N THR A 301 -14.97 -0.15 -13.50
CA THR A 301 -15.30 -1.29 -14.39
C THR A 301 -16.72 -1.82 -14.16
N SER A 302 -17.41 -1.36 -13.11
CA SER A 302 -18.77 -1.78 -12.75
C SER A 302 -19.63 -0.60 -12.25
N GLY A 303 -20.92 -0.63 -12.55
CA GLY A 303 -21.86 0.48 -12.29
C GLY A 303 -22.33 1.14 -13.59
N THR A 304 -23.23 2.13 -13.47
CA THR A 304 -23.72 2.87 -14.64
C THR A 304 -22.64 3.83 -15.11
N ALA A 305 -21.89 3.41 -16.13
CA ALA A 305 -20.92 4.26 -16.79
C ALA A 305 -21.65 5.47 -17.42
N LEU A 306 -21.49 6.64 -16.81
CA LEU A 306 -22.16 7.86 -17.26
C LEU A 306 -21.55 8.33 -18.58
N ASP A 307 -22.43 8.68 -19.52
CA ASP A 307 -22.04 9.19 -20.82
C ASP A 307 -21.31 10.53 -20.69
N THR A 308 -20.21 10.68 -21.43
CA THR A 308 -19.66 12.00 -21.70
C THR A 308 -20.58 12.69 -22.70
N LYS A 309 -21.45 13.57 -22.23
CA LYS A 309 -22.49 14.22 -23.06
C LYS A 309 -22.00 15.43 -23.85
N LEU A 310 -20.85 15.99 -23.47
CA LEU A 310 -20.25 17.14 -24.14
C LEU A 310 -19.00 16.72 -24.90
N GLY A 311 -18.91 17.11 -26.17
CA GLY A 311 -17.70 16.87 -26.95
C GLY A 311 -17.50 17.83 -28.10
N ILE A 312 -16.23 18.07 -28.44
CA ILE A 312 -15.80 18.83 -29.63
C ILE A 312 -14.86 17.94 -30.46
N THR A 313 -15.22 17.67 -31.72
CA THR A 313 -14.41 16.84 -32.64
C THR A 313 -14.16 17.56 -33.95
N SER A 314 -12.94 17.44 -34.48
CA SER A 314 -12.62 17.90 -35.84
C SER A 314 -12.88 16.82 -36.91
N LEU A 315 -13.34 15.63 -36.52
CA LEU A 315 -13.54 14.49 -37.41
C LEU A 315 -14.99 14.41 -37.95
N GLY A 316 -15.84 15.37 -37.61
CA GLY A 316 -17.23 15.44 -38.13
C GLY A 316 -18.19 14.41 -37.52
N ARG A 317 -17.85 13.82 -36.37
CA ARG A 317 -18.65 12.77 -35.69
C ARG A 317 -19.45 13.25 -34.48
N ALA A 318 -19.60 14.56 -34.29
CA ALA A 318 -20.35 15.15 -33.17
C ALA A 318 -21.85 14.81 -33.28
N GLY A 319 -22.39 14.11 -32.26
CA GLY A 319 -23.83 13.79 -32.21
C GLY A 319 -24.27 12.79 -33.28
N SER A 320 -23.32 12.02 -33.86
CA SER A 320 -23.65 10.97 -34.82
C SER A 320 -24.20 9.76 -34.09
N GLU A 321 -25.50 9.80 -33.77
CA GLU A 321 -26.23 8.63 -33.26
C GLU A 321 -26.51 7.60 -34.37
N ALA A 322 -26.44 8.02 -35.63
CA ALA A 322 -26.75 7.22 -36.81
C ALA A 322 -25.52 6.54 -37.45
N SER A 323 -24.29 6.90 -37.06
CA SER A 323 -23.10 6.09 -37.33
C SER A 323 -22.74 5.31 -36.07
N THR A 324 -22.30 4.07 -36.23
CA THR A 324 -22.06 3.03 -35.21
C THR A 324 -21.11 3.38 -34.05
N ASP A 325 -20.71 4.63 -33.89
CA ASP A 325 -19.62 5.07 -33.01
C ASP A 325 -20.10 5.95 -31.83
N ASN A 326 -21.40 6.31 -31.77
CA ASN A 326 -22.09 6.94 -30.63
C ASN A 326 -21.27 8.04 -29.91
N TRP A 327 -20.62 8.92 -30.67
CA TRP A 327 -19.68 9.88 -30.10
C TRP A 327 -20.40 11.19 -29.70
N PRO A 328 -20.07 11.80 -28.54
CA PRO A 328 -19.00 11.47 -27.58
C PRO A 328 -19.36 10.43 -26.51
N MET A 329 -20.61 9.98 -26.46
CA MET A 329 -21.17 9.10 -25.41
C MET A 329 -20.53 7.71 -25.34
N VAL A 330 -19.80 7.30 -26.39
CA VAL A 330 -18.88 6.15 -26.38
C VAL A 330 -17.75 6.30 -25.35
N ARG A 331 -17.40 7.54 -24.97
CA ARG A 331 -16.52 7.85 -23.84
C ARG A 331 -17.36 7.96 -22.58
N LYS A 332 -16.95 7.26 -21.52
CA LYS A 332 -17.63 7.25 -20.22
C LYS A 332 -16.82 7.99 -19.17
N GLY A 333 -17.50 8.54 -18.17
CA GLY A 333 -16.87 9.16 -16.99
C GLY A 333 -16.20 10.52 -17.21
N GLY A 334 -16.29 11.10 -18.42
CA GLY A 334 -15.77 12.43 -18.72
C GLY A 334 -16.84 13.51 -18.68
N TRP A 335 -16.46 14.72 -18.28
CA TRP A 335 -17.30 15.91 -18.45
C TRP A 335 -17.21 16.50 -19.87
N LEU A 336 -16.08 16.30 -20.56
CA LEU A 336 -15.80 16.83 -21.90
C LEU A 336 -14.90 15.87 -22.68
N ALA A 337 -15.26 15.58 -23.94
CA ALA A 337 -14.42 14.87 -24.90
C ALA A 337 -13.89 15.83 -25.98
N LEU A 338 -12.57 15.93 -26.14
CA LEU A 338 -11.94 16.68 -27.23
C LEU A 338 -11.25 15.69 -28.18
N GLU A 339 -11.51 15.80 -29.48
CA GLU A 339 -10.94 14.88 -30.48
C GLU A 339 -10.46 15.61 -31.74
N SER A 340 -9.20 15.40 -32.09
CA SER A 340 -8.67 15.84 -33.38
C SER A 340 -7.44 15.02 -33.76
N ASN A 341 -7.27 14.77 -35.07
CA ASN A 341 -6.04 14.20 -35.63
C ASN A 341 -5.14 15.26 -36.30
N LYS A 342 -5.60 16.51 -36.42
CA LYS A 342 -4.95 17.56 -37.21
C LYS A 342 -4.95 18.94 -36.58
N LYS A 343 -5.71 19.17 -35.51
CA LYS A 343 -5.82 20.47 -34.84
C LYS A 343 -5.22 20.39 -33.43
N PRO A 344 -4.32 21.32 -33.06
CA PRO A 344 -3.82 21.39 -31.70
C PRO A 344 -4.89 21.96 -30.75
N PHE A 345 -4.86 21.53 -29.49
CA PHE A 345 -5.56 22.21 -28.40
C PHE A 345 -4.61 23.21 -27.75
N VAL A 346 -4.98 24.48 -27.76
CA VAL A 346 -4.18 25.56 -27.17
C VAL A 346 -5.01 26.22 -26.07
N ILE A 347 -4.50 26.17 -24.84
CA ILE A 347 -5.06 26.89 -23.69
C ILE A 347 -4.38 28.25 -23.51
N SER A 348 -4.92 29.08 -22.62
CA SER A 348 -4.31 30.35 -22.23
C SER A 348 -2.85 30.16 -21.82
N ARG A 349 -1.96 30.97 -22.42
CA ARG A 349 -0.51 30.92 -22.21
C ARG A 349 -0.08 32.15 -21.42
N VAL A 350 0.59 31.94 -20.29
CA VAL A 350 1.03 33.01 -19.38
C VAL A 350 2.45 32.74 -18.92
N THR A 351 3.23 33.77 -18.61
CA THR A 351 4.51 33.58 -17.93
C THR A 351 4.28 33.27 -16.45
N THR A 352 5.28 32.73 -15.74
CA THR A 352 5.17 32.52 -14.28
C THR A 352 4.84 33.82 -13.55
N ALA A 353 5.47 34.93 -13.91
CA ALA A 353 5.15 36.25 -13.35
C ALA A 353 3.72 36.70 -13.71
N GLY A 354 3.25 36.36 -14.91
CA GLY A 354 1.91 36.68 -15.38
C GLY A 354 0.78 35.98 -14.61
N LEU A 355 1.07 34.91 -13.84
CA LEU A 355 0.08 34.25 -12.99
C LEU A 355 -0.51 35.20 -11.94
N ALA A 356 0.26 36.19 -11.48
CA ALA A 356 -0.22 37.20 -10.53
C ALA A 356 -1.32 38.11 -11.10
N ASN A 357 -1.44 38.19 -12.44
CA ASN A 357 -2.50 38.97 -13.09
C ASN A 357 -3.85 38.24 -13.11
N ILE A 358 -3.87 36.95 -12.76
CA ILE A 358 -5.10 36.18 -12.58
C ILE A 358 -5.58 36.45 -11.15
N THR A 359 -6.36 37.51 -10.95
CA THR A 359 -6.76 38.00 -9.61
C THR A 359 -7.85 37.18 -8.94
N ASN A 360 -8.61 36.39 -9.72
CA ASN A 360 -9.66 35.51 -9.22
C ASN A 360 -9.48 34.07 -9.76
N PRO A 361 -8.41 33.36 -9.37
CA PRO A 361 -8.21 31.98 -9.78
C PRO A 361 -9.23 31.06 -9.08
N VAL A 362 -9.74 30.08 -9.81
CA VAL A 362 -10.64 29.05 -9.25
C VAL A 362 -9.94 27.71 -9.21
N GLU A 363 -10.26 26.88 -8.22
CA GLU A 363 -9.74 25.51 -8.12
C GLU A 363 -9.99 24.73 -9.41
N GLY A 364 -8.95 24.06 -9.91
CA GLY A 364 -8.97 23.36 -11.19
C GLY A 364 -8.73 24.22 -12.42
N MET A 365 -8.56 25.55 -12.30
CA MET A 365 -8.21 26.42 -13.42
C MET A 365 -6.86 26.01 -14.02
N MET A 366 -6.76 25.99 -15.36
CA MET A 366 -5.58 25.54 -16.10
C MET A 366 -5.01 26.61 -17.02
N VAL A 367 -3.67 26.74 -17.03
CA VAL A 367 -2.93 27.61 -17.96
C VAL A 367 -1.63 26.93 -18.40
N TYR A 368 -1.09 27.30 -19.55
CA TYR A 368 0.25 26.87 -19.94
C TYR A 368 1.26 27.95 -19.51
N ASP A 369 2.15 27.59 -18.58
CA ASP A 369 3.23 28.48 -18.13
C ASP A 369 4.38 28.44 -19.15
N THR A 370 4.61 29.56 -19.83
CA THR A 370 5.64 29.68 -20.88
C THR A 370 7.05 29.89 -20.34
N THR A 371 7.19 30.20 -19.05
CA THR A 371 8.50 30.31 -18.40
C THR A 371 8.96 28.93 -17.92
N GLU A 372 8.07 28.19 -17.28
CA GLU A 372 8.35 26.83 -16.76
C GLU A 372 8.08 25.71 -17.79
N ASN A 373 7.55 26.06 -18.97
CA ASN A 373 7.17 25.14 -20.05
C ASN A 373 6.24 23.99 -19.61
N CYS A 374 5.31 24.26 -18.70
CA CYS A 374 4.44 23.25 -18.10
C CYS A 374 2.96 23.66 -18.15
N LEU A 375 2.05 22.69 -18.20
CA LEU A 375 0.65 22.92 -17.84
C LEU A 375 0.59 23.20 -16.34
N LYS A 376 0.01 24.32 -15.89
CA LYS A 376 -0.24 24.59 -14.47
C LYS A 376 -1.71 24.45 -14.14
N VAL A 377 -1.98 23.84 -12.99
CA VAL A 377 -3.31 23.78 -12.38
C VAL A 377 -3.30 24.63 -11.11
N TYR A 378 -4.33 25.44 -10.92
CA TYR A 378 -4.55 26.13 -9.66
C TYR A 378 -5.23 25.17 -8.68
N VAL A 379 -4.55 24.86 -7.57
CA VAL A 379 -5.05 23.89 -6.60
C VAL A 379 -6.03 24.57 -5.64
N ASN A 380 -5.58 25.54 -4.85
CA ASN A 380 -6.42 26.37 -3.99
C ASN A 380 -5.61 27.59 -3.49
N SER A 381 -6.20 28.44 -2.65
CA SER A 381 -5.54 29.63 -2.09
C SER A 381 -4.30 29.31 -1.24
N THR A 382 -4.27 28.16 -0.59
CA THR A 382 -3.14 27.74 0.28
C THR A 382 -1.96 27.22 -0.54
N VAL A 383 -2.22 26.44 -1.58
CA VAL A 383 -1.20 25.78 -2.40
C VAL A 383 -0.77 26.69 -3.55
N GLY A 384 -1.73 27.32 -4.23
CA GLY A 384 -1.51 28.12 -5.44
C GLY A 384 -1.32 27.28 -6.71
N TRP A 385 -0.69 27.88 -7.72
CA TRP A 385 -0.41 27.24 -9.01
C TRP A 385 0.69 26.18 -8.90
N ARG A 386 0.47 25.01 -9.52
CA ARG A 386 1.46 23.92 -9.59
C ARG A 386 1.59 23.40 -11.02
N CYS A 387 2.82 23.11 -11.44
CA CYS A 387 3.04 22.38 -12.69
C CYS A 387 2.44 20.99 -12.58
N TYR A 388 1.60 20.65 -13.55
CA TYR A 388 1.14 19.31 -13.85
C TYR A 388 2.20 18.59 -14.69
N ASN A 389 3.40 18.48 -14.12
CA ASN A 389 4.55 17.79 -14.72
C ASN A 389 4.75 16.39 -14.15
N LYS A 390 4.15 16.12 -12.98
CA LYS A 390 3.94 14.77 -12.46
C LYS A 390 2.62 14.28 -13.00
N LYS A 391 2.65 13.21 -13.80
CA LYS A 391 1.43 12.50 -14.21
C LYS A 391 0.77 11.96 -12.95
N THR A 392 -0.13 12.71 -12.35
CA THR A 392 -1.16 12.09 -11.51
C THR A 392 -2.20 11.49 -12.46
N CYS A 393 -2.83 10.41 -12.05
CA CYS A 393 -3.64 9.61 -12.96
C CYS A 393 -4.91 10.35 -13.39
N PRO A 394 -5.49 9.99 -14.55
CA PRO A 394 -6.87 10.35 -14.91
C PRO A 394 -7.87 9.92 -13.85
#